data_AF-A0AA96XDR8-F1
#
_entry.id   AF-A0AA96XDR8-F1
#
_cell.length_a   1.000
_cell.length_b   1.000
_cell.length_c   1.000
_cell.angle_alpha   90.00
_cell.angle_beta   90.00
_cell.angle_gamma   90.00
#
_symmetry.space_group_name_H-M   'P 1'
#
loop_
_entity.id
_entity.type
_entity.pdbx_description
1 polymer ?
#
loop_
_entity_poly.entity_id
_entity_poly.type
_entity_poly.pdbx_seq_one_letter_code
_entity_poly.pdbx_strand_id
1 'polypeptide(L)'
;MPPPQRRPALKGPDPLLAQRRRGALLGMAVGNALSVPTAHRPFMAVPFPKQAEGPYIKLMGGGPHELRRGQVTEEVQLAACLSHSLRAMKRYDAADALRRYRAWQPHAFDVSEPMTEVFEDCQTSGFPPLGAGRRVWLRAYRKPADPGSRPARRRWGCTGG
;
A
#
# COMPACT_ATOMS: atom_id res chain seq x y z
N MET A 1 -27.98 -4.23 -21.44
CA MET A 1 -28.07 -3.03 -20.60
C MET A 1 -27.18 -1.96 -21.22
N PRO A 2 -27.69 -0.78 -21.60
CA PRO A 2 -26.84 0.26 -22.14
C PRO A 2 -25.82 0.71 -21.08
N PRO A 3 -24.57 1.05 -21.48
CA PRO A 3 -23.58 1.55 -20.55
C PRO A 3 -24.11 2.82 -19.85
N PRO A 4 -23.81 3.03 -18.56
CA PRO A 4 -24.25 4.22 -17.85
C PRO A 4 -23.75 5.46 -18.59
N GLN A 5 -24.67 6.37 -18.90
CA GLN A 5 -24.33 7.60 -19.61
C GLN A 5 -23.30 8.39 -18.80
N ARG A 6 -22.14 8.69 -19.40
CA ARG A 6 -21.12 9.52 -18.75
C ARG A 6 -21.74 10.88 -18.42
N ARG A 7 -21.75 11.23 -17.14
CA ARG A 7 -22.12 12.58 -16.71
C ARG A 7 -21.22 13.59 -17.44
N PRO A 8 -21.77 14.63 -18.06
CA PRO A 8 -20.96 15.66 -18.69
C PRO A 8 -20.03 16.28 -17.64
N ALA A 9 -18.77 16.48 -18.01
CA ALA A 9 -17.81 17.13 -17.14
C ALA A 9 -18.32 18.55 -16.84
N LEU A 10 -18.39 18.90 -15.55
CA LEU A 10 -18.68 20.26 -15.12
C LEU A 10 -17.66 21.21 -15.77
N LYS A 11 -18.15 22.20 -16.53
CA LYS A 11 -17.31 23.25 -17.11
C LYS A 11 -17.09 24.33 -16.05
N GLY A 12 -15.85 24.76 -15.85
CA GLY A 12 -15.45 25.79 -14.89
C GLY A 12 -14.63 25.24 -13.70
N PRO A 13 -14.11 26.13 -12.83
CA PRO A 13 -13.40 25.72 -11.63
C PRO A 13 -14.33 24.90 -10.73
N ASP A 14 -13.84 23.75 -10.24
CA ASP A 14 -14.64 22.84 -9.42
C ASP A 14 -15.10 23.54 -8.13
N PRO A 15 -16.42 23.72 -7.92
CA PRO A 15 -16.95 24.45 -6.77
C PRO A 15 -16.59 23.78 -5.43
N LEU A 16 -16.25 22.49 -5.46
CA LEU A 16 -15.95 21.69 -4.26
C LEU A 16 -14.49 21.23 -4.20
N LEU A 17 -13.56 21.92 -4.87
CA LEU A 17 -12.15 21.52 -4.96
C LEU A 17 -11.52 21.25 -3.58
N ALA A 18 -11.81 22.08 -2.58
CA ALA A 18 -11.32 21.89 -1.21
C ALA A 18 -11.86 20.59 -0.58
N GLN A 19 -13.14 20.27 -0.80
CA GLN A 19 -13.75 19.04 -0.31
C GLN A 19 -13.20 17.82 -1.04
N ARG A 20 -12.95 17.91 -2.36
CA ARG A 20 -12.33 16.81 -3.12
C ARG A 20 -10.91 16.49 -2.67
N ARG A 21 -10.10 17.52 -2.42
CA ARG A 21 -8.73 17.35 -1.89
C ARG A 21 -8.74 16.64 -0.54
N ARG A 22 -9.62 17.09 0.37
CA ARG A 22 -9.79 16.43 1.69
C ARG A 22 -10.35 15.02 1.55
N GLY A 23 -11.38 14.86 0.72
CA GLY A 23 -12.03 13.58 0.46
C GLY A 23 -11.09 12.55 -0.17
N ALA A 24 -10.13 12.97 -1.02
CA ALA A 24 -9.13 12.06 -1.58
C ALA A 24 -8.20 11.50 -0.49
N LEU A 25 -7.69 12.36 0.41
CA LEU A 25 -6.81 11.93 1.50
C LEU A 25 -7.54 11.08 2.54
N LEU A 26 -8.76 11.50 2.93
CA LEU A 26 -9.60 10.75 3.85
C LEU A 26 -10.06 9.42 3.24
N GLY A 27 -10.44 9.42 1.95
CA GLY A 27 -10.85 8.24 1.22
C GLY A 27 -9.73 7.21 1.11
N MET A 28 -8.49 7.66 0.90
CA MET A 28 -7.30 6.80 0.94
C MET A 28 -7.14 6.14 2.33
N ALA A 29 -7.25 6.92 3.41
CA ALA A 29 -7.14 6.39 4.78
C ALA A 29 -8.27 5.39 5.12
N VAL A 30 -9.52 5.72 4.77
CA VAL A 30 -10.67 4.85 5.01
C VAL A 30 -10.59 3.58 4.17
N GLY A 31 -10.23 3.68 2.89
CA GLY A 31 -10.07 2.52 2.01
C GLY A 31 -8.97 1.57 2.49
N ASN A 32 -7.85 2.14 2.95
CA ASN A 32 -6.77 1.38 3.54
C ASN A 32 -7.22 0.63 4.82
N ALA A 33 -7.83 1.33 5.78
CA ALA A 33 -8.34 0.71 7.01
C ALA A 33 -9.43 -0.35 6.74
N LEU A 34 -10.21 -0.21 5.67
CA LEU A 34 -11.20 -1.20 5.24
C LEU A 34 -10.55 -2.45 4.64
N SER A 35 -9.37 -2.33 4.02
CA SER A 35 -8.65 -3.46 3.41
C SER A 35 -7.88 -4.32 4.42
N VAL A 36 -7.59 -3.81 5.62
CA VAL A 36 -6.83 -4.51 6.67
C VAL A 36 -7.31 -5.96 6.94
N PRO A 37 -8.62 -6.25 7.11
CA PRO A 37 -9.09 -7.62 7.39
C PRO A 37 -8.77 -8.61 6.25
N THR A 38 -8.63 -8.09 5.03
CA THR A 38 -8.38 -8.86 3.81
C THR A 38 -6.91 -8.88 3.40
N ALA A 39 -6.03 -8.18 4.11
CA ALA A 39 -4.62 -8.14 3.81
C ALA A 39 -4.03 -9.57 3.74
N HIS A 40 -3.25 -9.85 2.69
CA HIS A 40 -2.63 -11.15 2.40
C HIS A 40 -3.57 -12.33 2.14
N ARG A 41 -4.88 -12.08 1.99
CA ARG A 41 -5.80 -13.13 1.52
C ARG A 41 -5.70 -13.27 0.00
N PRO A 42 -5.58 -14.49 -0.53
CA PRO A 42 -5.59 -14.68 -1.97
C PRO A 42 -6.98 -14.31 -2.52
N PHE A 43 -7.00 -13.58 -3.64
CA PHE A 43 -8.21 -13.26 -4.42
C PHE A 43 -8.84 -14.49 -5.11
N MET A 44 -8.52 -15.70 -4.65
CA MET A 44 -9.05 -16.92 -5.21
C MET A 44 -10.44 -17.20 -4.64
N ALA A 45 -11.35 -17.65 -5.51
CA ALA A 45 -12.67 -18.10 -5.09
C ALA A 45 -12.50 -19.16 -3.99
N VAL A 46 -13.22 -18.97 -2.88
CA VAL A 46 -13.27 -19.99 -1.83
C VAL A 46 -13.75 -21.31 -2.42
N PRO A 47 -13.11 -22.44 -2.10
CA PRO A 47 -13.52 -23.74 -2.61
C PRO A 47 -14.93 -24.10 -2.11
N PHE A 48 -15.80 -24.52 -3.02
CA PHE A 48 -17.13 -25.03 -2.68
C PHE A 48 -17.01 -26.20 -1.68
N PRO A 49 -17.86 -26.29 -0.65
CA PRO A 49 -19.09 -25.54 -0.39
C PRO A 49 -18.94 -24.27 0.47
N LYS A 50 -17.72 -23.78 0.72
CA LYS A 50 -17.54 -22.60 1.58
C LYS A 50 -18.06 -21.34 0.88
N GLN A 51 -18.98 -20.64 1.54
CA GLN A 51 -19.49 -19.36 1.06
C GLN A 51 -18.40 -18.29 1.17
N ALA A 52 -18.39 -17.35 0.22
CA ALA A 52 -17.47 -16.22 0.26
C ALA A 52 -17.76 -15.32 1.48
N GLU A 53 -16.71 -14.92 2.19
CA GLU A 53 -16.83 -13.94 3.26
C GLU A 53 -17.04 -12.53 2.66
N GLY A 54 -18.05 -11.82 3.16
CA GLY A 54 -18.35 -10.45 2.77
C GLY A 54 -19.86 -10.16 2.67
N PRO A 55 -20.24 -8.89 2.46
CA PRO A 55 -19.37 -7.76 2.13
C PRO A 55 -18.73 -7.10 3.37
N TYR A 56 -17.46 -6.68 3.25
CA TYR A 56 -16.78 -5.87 4.27
C TYR A 56 -17.20 -4.40 4.15
N ILE A 57 -18.20 -4.00 4.93
CA ILE A 57 -18.78 -2.64 4.91
C ILE A 57 -18.49 -1.82 6.17
N LYS A 58 -17.81 -2.41 7.16
CA LYS A 58 -17.46 -1.78 8.44
C LYS A 58 -15.95 -1.85 8.67
N LEU A 59 -15.41 -0.87 9.40
CA LEU A 59 -14.01 -0.87 9.85
C LEU A 59 -13.83 -1.87 10.99
N MET A 60 -13.50 -3.11 10.62
CA MET A 60 -13.39 -4.23 11.58
C MET A 60 -12.03 -4.26 12.30
N GLY A 61 -10.96 -3.72 11.70
CA GLY A 61 -9.59 -3.91 12.20
C GLY A 61 -9.10 -5.35 11.98
N GLY A 62 -8.19 -5.83 12.83
CA GLY A 62 -7.61 -7.17 12.76
C GLY A 62 -6.47 -7.27 11.74
N GLY A 63 -6.50 -8.30 10.91
CA GLY A 63 -5.41 -8.61 9.98
C GLY A 63 -4.19 -9.23 10.67
N PRO A 64 -3.07 -9.44 9.96
CA PRO A 64 -1.89 -10.13 10.49
C PRO A 64 -1.25 -9.46 11.71
N HIS A 65 -1.45 -8.15 11.87
CA HIS A 65 -0.87 -7.34 12.96
C HIS A 65 -1.91 -6.93 14.01
N GLU A 66 -3.09 -7.56 14.02
CA GLU A 66 -4.16 -7.31 15.00
C GLU A 66 -4.51 -5.82 15.19
N LEU A 67 -4.61 -5.08 14.08
CA LEU A 67 -4.76 -3.64 14.10
C LEU A 67 -6.11 -3.22 14.73
N ARG A 68 -6.09 -2.07 15.42
CA ARG A 68 -7.33 -1.50 15.97
C ARG A 68 -8.26 -1.05 14.85
N ARG A 69 -9.56 -0.97 15.15
CA ARG A 69 -10.58 -0.45 14.22
C ARG A 69 -10.19 0.95 13.74
N GLY A 70 -10.07 1.11 12.42
CA GLY A 70 -9.70 2.39 11.79
C GLY A 70 -8.21 2.71 11.78
N GLN A 71 -7.35 1.83 12.30
CA GLN A 71 -5.90 1.98 12.19
C GLN A 71 -5.45 1.74 10.74
N VAL A 72 -4.49 2.55 10.30
CA VAL A 72 -3.97 2.55 8.92
C VAL A 72 -2.59 1.91 8.85
N THR A 73 -2.22 1.40 7.68
CA THR A 73 -0.94 0.71 7.41
C THR A 73 0.11 1.63 6.79
N GLU A 74 1.27 1.06 6.47
CA GLU A 74 2.45 1.73 5.91
C GLU A 74 2.11 2.77 4.84
N GLU A 75 1.26 2.45 3.87
CA GLU A 75 0.98 3.31 2.72
C GLU A 75 0.44 4.69 3.13
N VAL A 76 -0.47 4.72 4.09
CA VAL A 76 -1.07 5.97 4.60
C VAL A 76 -0.08 6.70 5.51
N GLN A 77 0.71 5.96 6.29
CA GLN A 77 1.73 6.54 7.18
C GLN A 77 2.85 7.21 6.37
N LEU A 78 3.31 6.57 5.29
CA LEU A 78 4.26 7.14 4.34
C LEU A 78 3.65 8.33 3.58
N ALA A 79 2.39 8.25 3.15
CA ALA A 79 1.72 9.39 2.54
C ALA A 79 1.62 10.60 3.48
N ALA A 80 1.43 10.38 4.79
CA ALA A 80 1.48 11.42 5.79
C ALA A 80 2.89 12.02 5.92
N CYS A 81 3.94 11.19 5.95
CA CYS A 81 5.33 11.67 5.95
C CYS A 81 5.66 12.51 4.71
N LEU A 82 5.22 12.07 3.53
CA LEU A 82 5.38 12.79 2.28
C LEU A 82 4.64 14.14 2.30
N SER A 83 3.41 14.16 2.81
CA SER A 83 2.63 15.38 2.95
C SER A 83 3.33 16.42 3.83
N HIS A 84 3.99 15.98 4.91
CA HIS A 84 4.81 16.86 5.75
C HIS A 84 6.04 17.40 5.00
N SER A 85 6.69 16.58 4.18
CA SER A 85 7.80 17.01 3.32
C SER A 85 7.36 18.08 2.32
N LEU A 86 6.30 17.81 1.56
CA LEU A 86 5.76 18.75 0.56
C LEU A 86 5.33 20.08 1.19
N ARG A 87 4.74 20.03 2.39
CA ARG A 87 4.34 21.23 3.12
C ARG A 87 5.54 22.10 3.51
N ALA A 88 6.63 21.48 3.97
CA ALA A 88 7.84 22.16 4.44
C ALA A 88 8.70 22.66 3.27
N MET A 89 8.95 21.81 2.28
CA MET A 89 9.86 22.10 1.16
C MET A 89 9.19 22.90 0.04
N LYS A 90 7.86 22.94 -0.02
CA LYS A 90 7.06 23.53 -1.12
C LYS A 90 7.36 22.95 -2.50
N ARG A 91 8.08 21.84 -2.55
CA ARG A 91 8.47 21.06 -3.73
C ARG A 91 8.66 19.61 -3.32
N TYR A 92 8.75 18.71 -4.29
CA TYR A 92 9.17 17.35 -4.02
C TYR A 92 10.70 17.31 -3.84
N ASP A 93 11.14 16.81 -2.68
CA ASP A 93 12.55 16.59 -2.37
C ASP A 93 12.72 15.14 -1.89
N ALA A 94 13.39 14.32 -2.69
CA ALA A 94 13.56 12.90 -2.41
C ALA A 94 14.42 12.64 -1.17
N ALA A 95 15.37 13.52 -0.85
CA ALA A 95 16.21 13.38 0.33
C ALA A 95 15.43 13.72 1.61
N ASP A 96 14.61 14.78 1.59
CA ASP A 96 13.74 15.10 2.73
C ASP A 96 12.66 14.04 2.95
N ALA A 97 12.06 13.50 1.88
CA ALA A 97 11.11 12.39 1.96
C ALA A 97 11.75 11.15 2.60
N LEU A 98 12.92 10.72 2.10
CA LEU A 98 13.66 9.58 2.67
C LEU A 98 14.02 9.79 4.14
N ARG A 99 14.48 10.99 4.51
CA ARG A 99 14.81 11.33 5.90
C ARG A 99 13.61 11.18 6.83
N ARG A 100 12.42 11.62 6.39
CA ARG A 100 11.17 11.47 7.16
C ARG A 100 10.72 10.01 7.25
N TYR A 101 10.86 9.24 6.17
CA TYR A 101 10.56 7.81 6.21
C TYR A 101 11.47 7.07 7.19
N ARG A 102 12.77 7.39 7.21
CA ARG A 102 13.72 6.85 8.20
C ARG A 102 13.41 7.29 9.63
N ALA A 103 12.93 8.51 9.82
CA ALA A 103 12.51 8.97 11.15
C ALA A 103 11.20 8.28 11.61
N TRP A 104 10.34 7.87 10.68
CA TRP A 104 9.11 7.13 10.97
C TRP A 104 9.38 5.65 11.27
N GLN A 105 10.35 5.04 10.58
CA GLN A 105 10.65 3.59 10.65
C GLN A 105 10.72 3.01 12.08
N PRO A 106 11.40 3.63 13.08
CA PRO A 106 11.47 3.08 14.43
C PRO A 106 10.13 3.07 15.18
N HIS A 107 9.14 3.82 14.71
CA HIS A 107 7.81 3.91 15.28
C HIS A 107 6.78 3.09 14.50
N ALA A 108 7.17 2.51 13.36
CA ALA A 108 6.32 1.69 12.53
C ALA A 108 6.12 0.31 13.19
N PHE A 109 4.90 -0.21 13.14
CA PHE A 109 4.61 -1.57 13.60
C PHE A 109 4.99 -2.63 12.56
N ASP A 110 5.03 -2.24 11.29
CA ASP A 110 5.40 -3.08 10.16
C ASP A 110 5.99 -2.20 9.04
N VAL A 111 6.95 -2.75 8.32
CA VAL A 111 7.62 -2.11 7.17
C VAL A 111 7.74 -3.16 6.08
N SER A 112 7.24 -2.84 4.89
CA SER A 112 7.24 -3.81 3.80
C SER A 112 8.66 -4.15 3.35
N GLU A 113 8.86 -5.39 2.88
CA GLU A 113 10.14 -5.86 2.35
C GLU A 113 10.68 -4.93 1.24
N PRO A 114 9.87 -4.49 0.25
CA PRO A 114 10.34 -3.54 -0.76
C PRO A 114 10.80 -2.19 -0.17
N MET A 115 10.14 -1.69 0.88
CA MET A 115 10.56 -0.45 1.54
C MET A 115 11.88 -0.63 2.29
N THR A 116 12.08 -1.79 2.92
CA THR A 116 13.36 -2.15 3.55
C THR A 116 14.49 -2.19 2.51
N GLU A 117 14.27 -2.83 1.35
CA GLU A 117 15.24 -2.84 0.24
C GLU A 117 15.54 -1.42 -0.28
N VAL A 118 14.54 -0.52 -0.30
CA VAL A 118 14.76 0.88 -0.69
C VAL A 118 15.63 1.61 0.32
N PHE A 119 15.44 1.38 1.62
CA PHE A 119 16.26 1.99 2.65
C PHE A 119 17.71 1.53 2.58
N GLU A 120 17.92 0.24 2.33
CA GLU A 120 19.24 -0.37 2.12
C GLU A 120 19.90 0.14 0.83
N ASP A 121 19.18 0.21 -0.28
CA ASP A 121 19.70 0.75 -1.55
C ASP A 121 20.15 2.20 -1.38
N CYS A 122 19.39 3.01 -0.64
CA CYS A 122 19.78 4.39 -0.36
C CYS A 122 20.99 4.52 0.58
N GLN A 123 21.33 3.47 1.32
CA GLN A 123 22.53 3.41 2.19
C GLN A 123 23.77 2.94 1.40
N THR A 124 23.60 1.91 0.57
CA THR A 124 24.73 1.16 -0.02
C THR A 124 25.09 1.63 -1.43
N SER A 125 24.11 2.08 -2.21
CA SER A 125 24.31 2.25 -3.66
C SER A 125 25.08 3.51 -4.05
N GLY A 126 25.22 4.49 -3.14
CA GLY A 126 25.84 5.79 -3.42
C GLY A 126 25.08 6.68 -4.42
N PHE A 127 23.97 6.18 -4.98
CA PHE A 127 23.10 6.94 -5.88
C PHE A 127 22.13 7.84 -5.10
N PRO A 128 21.60 8.90 -5.74
CA PRO A 128 20.59 9.72 -5.11
C PRO A 128 19.35 8.88 -4.70
N PRO A 129 18.65 9.29 -3.63
CA PRO A 129 17.39 8.67 -3.20
C PRO A 129 16.33 8.67 -4.30
N LEU A 130 16.38 9.68 -5.19
CA LEU A 130 15.54 9.73 -6.36
C LEU A 130 15.81 8.53 -7.26
N GLY A 131 14.78 7.71 -7.48
CA GLY A 131 14.87 6.51 -8.30
C GLY A 131 15.23 5.23 -7.55
N ALA A 132 15.47 5.27 -6.22
CA ALA A 132 15.73 4.06 -5.42
C ALA A 132 14.59 3.03 -5.52
N GLY A 133 13.34 3.48 -5.40
CA GLY A 133 12.16 2.62 -5.61
C GLY A 133 12.13 1.98 -7.00
N ARG A 134 12.53 2.72 -8.05
CA ARG A 134 12.63 2.17 -9.41
C ARG A 134 13.73 1.12 -9.51
N ARG A 135 14.88 1.32 -8.87
CA ARG A 135 15.99 0.35 -8.86
C ARG A 135 15.58 -0.95 -8.16
N VAL A 136 15.00 -0.84 -6.97
CA VAL A 136 14.45 -1.97 -6.21
C VAL A 136 13.40 -2.71 -7.02
N TRP A 137 12.44 -1.98 -7.58
CA TRP A 137 11.39 -2.55 -8.43
C TRP A 137 11.97 -3.29 -9.65
N LEU A 138 12.94 -2.71 -10.34
CA LEU A 138 13.61 -3.34 -11.49
C LEU A 138 14.42 -4.59 -11.09
N ARG A 139 15.00 -4.64 -9.89
CA ARG A 139 15.68 -5.85 -9.38
C ARG A 139 14.68 -6.96 -9.06
N ALA A 140 13.58 -6.63 -8.39
CA ALA A 140 12.53 -7.58 -8.07
C ALA A 140 11.85 -8.16 -9.33
N TYR A 141 11.57 -7.32 -10.34
CA TYR A 141 10.99 -7.76 -11.62
C TYR A 141 11.96 -8.57 -12.49
N ARG A 142 13.28 -8.41 -12.30
CA ARG A 142 14.30 -9.13 -13.06
C ARG A 142 14.65 -10.49 -12.48
N LYS A 143 14.14 -10.89 -11.32
CA LYS A 143 14.29 -12.28 -10.84
C LYS A 143 13.57 -13.19 -11.85
N PRO A 144 14.28 -13.97 -12.68
CA PRO A 144 13.63 -14.96 -13.52
C PRO A 144 12.94 -15.94 -12.58
N ALA A 145 11.76 -16.43 -12.93
CA ALA A 145 11.27 -17.66 -12.32
C ALA A 145 12.36 -18.72 -12.56
N ASP A 146 12.98 -19.19 -11.49
CA ASP A 146 14.10 -20.13 -11.56
C ASP A 146 13.67 -21.35 -12.41
N PRO A 147 14.38 -21.74 -13.48
CA PRO A 147 13.95 -22.82 -14.37
C PRO A 147 13.86 -24.20 -13.68
N GLY A 148 14.38 -24.31 -12.45
CA GLY A 148 14.26 -25.48 -11.57
C GLY A 148 13.19 -25.36 -10.47
N SER A 149 12.61 -24.17 -10.27
CA SER A 149 11.50 -23.99 -9.34
C SER A 149 10.18 -24.06 -10.11
N ARG A 150 9.58 -25.26 -10.11
CA ARG A 150 8.10 -25.30 -10.08
C ARG A 150 7.70 -24.28 -9.01
N PRO A 151 6.70 -23.40 -9.21
CA PRO A 151 6.19 -22.61 -8.10
C PRO A 151 5.92 -23.62 -7.01
N ALA A 152 6.66 -23.53 -5.89
CA ALA A 152 6.47 -24.43 -4.79
C ALA A 152 4.97 -24.33 -4.52
N ARG A 153 4.22 -25.39 -4.85
CA ARG A 153 3.02 -25.73 -4.10
C ARG A 153 3.52 -25.59 -2.68
N ARG A 154 3.18 -24.49 -2.02
CA ARG A 154 3.38 -24.36 -0.57
C ARG A 154 2.78 -25.65 -0.06
N ARG A 155 3.66 -26.53 0.41
CA ARG A 155 3.27 -27.80 1.00
C ARG A 155 2.57 -27.36 2.28
N TRP A 156 1.27 -27.12 2.18
CA TRP A 156 0.38 -27.01 3.30
C TRP A 156 0.40 -28.38 3.96
N GLY A 157 1.37 -28.58 4.86
CA GLY A 157 1.33 -29.66 5.80
C GLY A 157 0.18 -29.37 6.76
N CYS A 158 -0.97 -29.99 6.50
CA CYS A 158 -1.87 -30.34 7.58
C CYS A 158 -1.19 -31.46 8.36
N THR A 159 -0.56 -31.12 9.48
CA THR A 159 -0.31 -32.11 10.54
C THR A 159 -1.50 -32.09 11.47
N GLY A 160 -2.24 -33.20 11.55
CA GLY A 160 -3.23 -33.45 12.58
C GLY A 160 -4.20 -34.56 12.19
N GLY A 161 -4.13 -35.69 12.90
CA GLY A 161 -5.13 -36.76 12.90
C GLY A 161 -4.56 -38.11 12.51
#